data_AF-A0A3D4F974-F1
#
_entry.id   AF-A0A3D4F974-F1
#
_cell.length_a   1.000
_cell.length_b   1.000
_cell.length_c   1.000
_cell.angle_alpha   90.00
_cell.angle_beta   90.00
_cell.angle_gamma   90.00
#
_symmetry.space_group_name_H-M   'P 1'
#
loop_
_entity.id
_entity.type
_entity.pdbx_description
1 polymer ?
#
loop_
_entity_poly.entity_id
_entity_poly.type
_entity_poly.pdbx_seq_one_letter_code
_entity_poly.pdbx_strand_id
1 'polypeptide(L)'
;MNHPQEASIAGAWTGHWESTANGHHGALRCLITAKENHRYQAWYHAKYLKWFSYSYKVEMVVDPLDPLLTFHGQADLGALAGGEYQYKGSVSNQVFRATYQARKDHGIFQMERPGKK
;
A
#
# COMPACT_ATOMS: atom_id res chain seq x y z
N MET A 1 0.85 -19.63 25.01
CA MET A 1 0.85 -20.11 23.62
C MET A 1 1.76 -19.18 22.84
N ASN A 2 2.91 -19.66 22.36
CA ASN A 2 3.80 -18.87 21.52
C ASN A 2 3.21 -18.89 20.11
N HIS A 3 2.64 -17.76 19.67
CA HIS A 3 2.39 -17.57 18.26
C HIS A 3 3.75 -17.62 17.54
N PRO A 4 3.94 -18.49 16.54
CA PRO A 4 5.12 -18.40 15.69
C PRO A 4 5.20 -16.97 15.19
N GLN A 5 6.40 -16.43 15.14
CA GLN A 5 6.67 -15.07 14.69
C GLN A 5 6.19 -14.96 13.24
N GLU A 6 4.91 -14.62 13.05
CA GLU A 6 4.39 -14.08 11.81
C GLU A 6 5.36 -12.97 11.46
N ALA A 7 6.13 -13.18 10.41
CA ALA A 7 7.03 -12.17 9.95
C ALA A 7 6.14 -10.99 9.52
N SER A 8 6.09 -10.02 10.43
CA SER A 8 5.04 -9.01 10.38
C SER A 8 5.26 -8.14 9.16
N ILE A 9 4.22 -8.00 8.35
CA ILE A 9 4.21 -7.07 7.22
C ILE A 9 4.30 -5.60 7.68
N ALA A 10 4.16 -5.35 8.99
CA ALA A 10 4.37 -4.06 9.60
C ALA A 10 5.80 -3.54 9.37
N GLY A 11 5.96 -2.22 9.49
CA GLY A 11 7.22 -1.51 9.28
C GLY A 11 7.24 -0.74 7.96
N ALA A 12 8.44 -0.28 7.60
CA ALA A 12 8.65 0.58 6.46
C ALA A 12 8.75 -0.21 5.15
N TRP A 13 8.32 0.45 4.08
CA TRP A 13 8.31 0.00 2.71
C TRP A 13 8.69 1.17 1.78
N THR A 14 9.45 0.89 0.73
CA THR A 14 9.85 1.88 -0.27
C THR A 14 9.72 1.30 -1.67
N GLY A 15 9.43 2.13 -2.66
CA GLY A 15 9.25 1.69 -4.03
C GLY A 15 8.70 2.80 -4.91
N HIS A 16 7.82 2.42 -5.84
CA HIS A 16 7.20 3.34 -6.77
C HIS A 16 5.72 3.02 -6.99
N TRP A 17 5.00 4.06 -7.42
CA TRP A 17 3.65 3.96 -7.97
C TRP A 17 3.70 4.29 -9.46
N GLU A 18 2.79 3.70 -10.22
CA GLU A 18 2.58 4.00 -11.63
C GLU A 18 1.09 4.01 -11.93
N SER A 19 0.61 5.08 -12.57
CA SER A 19 -0.71 5.19 -13.18
C SER A 19 -0.69 4.52 -14.54
N THR A 20 -1.47 3.47 -14.70
CA THR A 20 -1.69 2.83 -16.00
C THR A 20 -2.58 3.68 -16.90
N ALA A 21 -3.37 4.60 -16.33
CA ALA A 21 -4.26 5.48 -17.10
C ALA A 21 -3.51 6.56 -17.90
N ASN A 22 -2.38 7.07 -17.40
CA ASN A 22 -1.67 8.18 -18.03
C ASN A 22 -0.12 8.05 -18.02
N GLY A 23 0.43 6.98 -17.45
CA GLY A 23 1.87 6.72 -17.39
C GLY A 23 2.64 7.55 -16.36
N HIS A 24 1.96 8.41 -15.59
CA HIS A 24 2.60 9.11 -14.48
C HIS A 24 3.06 8.10 -13.43
N HIS A 25 4.23 8.35 -12.86
CA HIS A 25 4.81 7.48 -11.85
C HIS A 25 5.67 8.29 -10.91
N GLY A 26 6.02 7.70 -9.78
CA GLY A 26 6.94 8.33 -8.85
C GLY A 26 7.27 7.50 -7.63
N ALA A 27 8.16 8.03 -6.80
CA ALA A 27 8.57 7.35 -5.58
C ALA A 27 7.39 7.23 -4.60
N LEU A 28 7.30 6.05 -3.99
CA LEU A 28 6.29 5.72 -2.98
C LEU A 28 6.98 5.21 -1.73
N ARG A 29 6.57 5.74 -0.58
CA ARG A 29 6.93 5.19 0.73
C ARG A 29 5.66 4.80 1.46
N CYS A 30 5.75 3.75 2.26
CA CYS A 30 4.63 3.28 3.09
C CYS A 30 5.15 2.87 4.47
N LEU A 31 4.41 3.22 5.51
CA LEU A 31 4.57 2.66 6.84
C LEU A 31 3.33 1.85 7.18
N ILE A 32 3.50 0.55 7.39
CA ILE A 32 2.43 -0.36 7.78
C ILE A 32 2.48 -0.53 9.30
N THR A 33 1.35 -0.28 9.97
CA THR A 33 1.19 -0.47 11.41
C THR A 33 0.10 -1.50 11.66
N ALA A 34 0.42 -2.55 12.42
CA ALA A 34 -0.56 -3.56 12.80
C ALA A 34 -1.73 -2.97 13.61
N LYS A 35 -2.92 -3.50 13.35
CA LYS A 35 -4.14 -3.30 14.14
C LYS A 35 -4.63 -4.69 14.58
N GLU A 36 -5.79 -4.73 15.23
CA GLU A 36 -6.42 -5.98 15.65
C GLU A 36 -7.06 -6.73 14.46
N ASN A 37 -7.23 -8.05 14.59
CA ASN A 37 -7.99 -8.89 13.66
C ASN A 37 -7.50 -8.84 12.20
N HIS A 38 -6.18 -9.00 11.98
CA HIS A 38 -5.55 -9.00 10.65
C HIS A 38 -5.80 -7.72 9.84
N ARG A 39 -6.14 -6.62 10.53
CA ARG A 39 -6.20 -5.29 9.95
C ARG A 39 -4.88 -4.56 10.17
N TYR A 40 -4.57 -3.67 9.26
CA TYR A 40 -3.37 -2.86 9.28
C TYR A 40 -3.71 -1.44 8.81
N GLN A 41 -3.01 -0.44 9.33
CA GLN A 41 -3.02 0.89 8.73
C GLN A 41 -1.81 1.01 7.82
N ALA A 42 -2.05 1.33 6.54
CA ALA A 42 -1.01 1.72 5.61
C ALA A 42 -0.98 3.26 5.50
N TRP A 43 0.16 3.86 5.82
CA TRP A 43 0.38 5.30 5.64
C TRP A 43 1.32 5.52 4.45
N TYR A 44 0.75 5.97 3.34
CA TYR A 44 1.47 6.25 2.10
C TYR A 44 1.97 7.69 2.06
N HIS A 45 3.13 7.85 1.42
CA HIS A 45 3.69 9.13 1.01
C HIS A 45 4.16 9.01 -0.44
N ALA A 46 3.36 9.51 -1.37
CA ALA A 46 3.61 9.49 -2.81
C ALA A 46 4.26 10.80 -3.29
N LYS A 47 5.24 10.69 -4.18
CA LYS A 47 5.83 11.82 -4.92
C LYS A 47 5.28 11.81 -6.34
N TYR A 48 4.73 12.94 -6.78
CA TYR A 48 4.20 13.13 -8.15
C TYR A 48 5.12 13.98 -9.01
N LEU A 49 5.72 15.01 -8.42
CA LEU A 49 6.73 15.86 -9.04
C LEU A 49 7.83 16.15 -7.99
N LYS A 50 8.92 16.79 -8.39
CA LYS A 50 10.01 17.15 -7.45
C LYS A 50 9.50 17.94 -6.23
N TRP A 51 8.52 18.81 -6.41
CA TRP A 51 7.98 19.69 -5.36
C TRP A 51 6.60 19.26 -4.83
N PHE A 52 5.87 18.38 -5.51
CA PHE A 52 4.53 17.95 -5.10
C PHE A 52 4.54 16.51 -4.56
N SER A 53 4.06 16.35 -3.33
CA SER A 53 3.81 15.06 -2.69
C SER A 53 2.46 15.05 -2.02
N TYR A 54 1.89 13.86 -1.90
CA TYR A 54 0.62 13.62 -1.22
C TYR A 54 0.79 12.46 -0.24
N SER A 55 0.20 12.59 0.94
CA SER A 55 0.20 11.55 1.97
C SER A 55 -1.21 11.21 2.37
N TYR A 56 -1.49 9.93 2.53
CA TYR A 56 -2.82 9.44 2.90
C TYR A 56 -2.72 8.12 3.66
N LYS A 57 -3.73 7.86 4.48
CA LYS A 57 -3.83 6.65 5.31
C LYS A 57 -5.04 5.84 4.87
N VAL A 58 -4.87 4.52 4.80
CA VAL A 58 -5.93 3.60 4.43
C VAL A 58 -5.88 2.34 5.31
N GLU A 59 -7.01 1.68 5.47
CA GLU A 59 -7.11 0.41 6.21
C GLU A 59 -6.97 -0.79 5.29
N MET A 60 -5.97 -1.62 5.56
CA MET A 60 -5.69 -2.83 4.84
C MET A 60 -6.21 -4.03 5.62
N VAL A 61 -7.02 -4.86 4.97
CA VAL A 61 -7.49 -6.15 5.51
C VAL A 61 -6.69 -7.25 4.83
N VAL A 62 -5.98 -8.05 5.62
CA VAL A 62 -5.16 -9.17 5.15
C VAL A 62 -5.92 -10.46 5.36
N ASP A 63 -5.89 -11.36 4.37
CA ASP A 63 -6.37 -12.72 4.54
C ASP A 63 -5.28 -13.58 5.21
N PRO A 64 -5.47 -14.01 6.47
CA PRO A 64 -4.48 -14.81 7.18
C PRO A 64 -4.39 -16.27 6.70
N LEU A 65 -5.38 -16.73 5.92
CA LEU A 65 -5.41 -18.10 5.40
C LEU A 65 -4.78 -18.20 4.00
N ASP A 66 -4.54 -17.07 3.34
CA ASP A 66 -3.92 -17.04 2.02
C ASP A 66 -2.39 -17.18 2.15
N PRO A 67 -1.78 -18.22 1.54
CA PRO A 67 -0.32 -18.41 1.57
C PRO A 67 0.46 -17.26 0.89
N LEU A 68 -0.20 -16.46 0.04
CA LEU A 68 0.38 -15.27 -0.59
C LEU A 68 0.15 -13.98 0.22
N LEU A 69 -0.51 -14.08 1.39
CA LEU A 69 -0.89 -12.96 2.25
C LEU A 69 -1.52 -11.82 1.42
N THR A 70 -2.61 -12.16 0.74
CA THR A 70 -3.35 -11.17 -0.04
C THR A 70 -4.06 -10.19 0.87
N PHE A 71 -4.26 -8.98 0.36
CA PHE A 71 -4.95 -7.92 1.08
C PHE A 71 -5.84 -7.12 0.15
N HIS A 72 -6.79 -6.42 0.76
CA HIS A 72 -7.66 -5.47 0.08
C HIS A 72 -8.07 -4.32 0.99
N GLY A 73 -8.70 -3.32 0.41
CA GLY A 73 -9.32 -2.23 1.15
C GLY A 73 -9.94 -1.20 0.22
N GLN A 74 -10.62 -0.23 0.84
CA GLN A 74 -11.20 0.92 0.18
C GLN A 74 -11.14 2.13 1.10
N ALA A 75 -11.05 3.31 0.52
CA ALA A 75 -11.13 4.58 1.22
C ALA A 75 -11.70 5.66 0.30
N ASP A 76 -12.41 6.62 0.85
CA ASP A 76 -12.70 7.87 0.13
C ASP A 76 -11.56 8.86 0.39
N LEU A 77 -10.79 9.19 -0.65
CA LEU A 77 -9.69 10.15 -0.57
C LEU A 77 -10.18 11.61 -0.74
N GLY A 78 -11.49 11.80 -0.92
CA GLY A 78 -12.13 13.06 -1.21
C GLY A 78 -12.20 13.34 -2.70
N ALA A 79 -13.21 14.12 -3.12
CA ALA A 79 -13.50 14.39 -4.52
C ALA A 79 -12.31 15.02 -5.30
N LEU A 80 -11.48 15.82 -4.63
CA LEU A 80 -10.30 16.44 -5.24
C LEU A 80 -9.13 15.46 -5.46
N ALA A 81 -9.10 14.33 -4.73
CA ALA A 81 -8.06 13.31 -4.82
C ALA A 81 -8.51 12.03 -5.55
N GLY A 82 -9.66 12.08 -6.23
CA GLY A 82 -10.17 10.96 -7.04
C GLY A 82 -11.41 10.27 -6.49
N GLY A 83 -11.88 10.64 -5.28
CA GLY A 83 -13.05 10.07 -4.62
C GLY A 83 -12.77 8.69 -4.05
N GLU A 84 -13.70 7.76 -4.27
CA GLU A 84 -13.55 6.36 -3.87
C GLU A 84 -12.32 5.72 -4.52
N TYR A 85 -11.48 5.15 -3.67
CA TYR A 85 -10.22 4.52 -3.99
C TYR A 85 -10.24 3.10 -3.44
N GLN A 86 -10.14 2.12 -4.32
CA GLN A 86 -10.13 0.70 -3.99
C GLN A 86 -8.78 0.10 -4.36
N TYR A 87 -8.33 -0.88 -3.57
CA TYR A 87 -7.05 -1.53 -3.82
C TYR A 87 -7.05 -2.98 -3.34
N LYS A 88 -6.19 -3.76 -3.97
CA LYS A 88 -5.90 -5.14 -3.59
C LYS A 88 -4.47 -5.51 -3.98
N GLY A 89 -3.91 -6.50 -3.32
CA GLY A 89 -2.53 -6.89 -3.55
C GLY A 89 -2.09 -8.11 -2.77
N SER A 90 -0.78 -8.35 -2.78
CA SER A 90 -0.11 -9.36 -1.96
C SER A 90 1.15 -8.78 -1.33
N VAL A 91 1.47 -9.27 -0.13
CA VAL A 91 2.60 -8.78 0.64
C VAL A 91 3.32 -9.94 1.31
N SER A 92 4.63 -10.04 1.10
CA SER A 92 5.49 -10.97 1.82
C SER A 92 6.39 -10.20 2.80
N ASN A 93 7.41 -10.86 3.34
CA ASN A 93 8.39 -10.18 4.19
C ASN A 93 9.26 -9.17 3.44
N GLN A 94 9.39 -9.32 2.12
CA GLN A 94 10.34 -8.57 1.31
C GLN A 94 9.66 -7.75 0.22
N VAL A 95 8.50 -8.17 -0.25
CA VAL A 95 7.86 -7.61 -1.44
C VAL A 95 6.42 -7.24 -1.14
N PHE A 96 6.01 -6.06 -1.60
CA PHE A 96 4.64 -5.57 -1.54
C PHE A 96 4.22 -5.16 -2.96
N ARG A 97 3.13 -5.76 -3.46
CA ARG A 97 2.56 -5.43 -4.76
C ARG A 97 1.08 -5.18 -4.62
N ALA A 98 0.59 -4.10 -5.22
CA ALA A 98 -0.82 -3.76 -5.22
C ALA A 98 -1.26 -3.23 -6.58
N THR A 99 -2.54 -3.40 -6.86
CA THR A 99 -3.28 -2.62 -7.86
C THR A 99 -4.22 -1.66 -7.14
N TYR A 100 -4.39 -0.46 -7.67
CA TYR A 100 -5.38 0.49 -7.20
C TYR A 100 -6.30 0.95 -8.33
N GLN A 101 -7.51 1.36 -7.96
CA GLN A 101 -8.50 1.93 -8.86
C GLN A 101 -9.28 3.04 -8.16
N ALA A 102 -9.41 4.17 -8.85
CA ALA A 102 -10.26 5.28 -8.51
C ALA A 102 -10.98 5.77 -9.79
N ARG A 103 -11.92 6.69 -9.66
CA ARG A 103 -12.76 7.14 -10.80
C ARG A 103 -11.98 7.60 -12.04
N LYS A 104 -10.82 8.26 -11.85
CA LYS A 104 -10.03 8.86 -12.93
C LYS A 104 -8.62 8.27 -13.07
N ASP A 105 -8.27 7.30 -12.23
CA ASP A 105 -6.93 6.76 -12.22
C ASP A 105 -6.95 5.29 -11.77
N HIS A 106 -6.02 4.51 -12.27
CA HIS A 106 -5.79 3.15 -11.84
C HIS A 106 -4.34 2.81 -12.15
N GLY A 107 -3.77 1.89 -11.38
CA GLY A 107 -2.35 1.64 -11.48
C GLY A 107 -1.84 0.61 -10.51
N ILE A 108 -0.53 0.59 -10.34
CA ILE A 108 0.19 -0.39 -9.55
C ILE A 108 1.10 0.26 -8.53
N PHE A 109 1.29 -0.42 -7.41
CA PHE A 109 2.37 -0.19 -6.46
C PHE A 109 3.33 -1.36 -6.49
N GLN A 110 4.63 -1.06 -6.55
CA GLN A 110 5.69 -2.05 -6.43
C GLN A 110 6.69 -1.56 -5.39
N MET A 111 6.79 -2.28 -4.28
CA MET A 111 7.58 -1.87 -3.13
C MET A 111 8.32 -3.05 -2.50
N GLU A 112 9.37 -2.71 -1.76
CA GLU A 112 10.22 -3.63 -1.03
C GLU A 112 10.59 -3.05 0.34
N ARG A 113 11.19 -3.90 1.19
CA ARG A 113 11.77 -3.41 2.44
C ARG A 113 12.91 -2.46 2.12
N PRO A 114 13.02 -1.30 2.82
CA PRO A 114 14.16 -0.42 2.66
C PRO A 114 15.47 -1.17 2.94
N GLY A 115 16.41 -1.14 1.99
CA GLY A 115 17.75 -1.63 2.22
C GLY A 115 18.43 -0.88 3.38
N LYS A 116 19.36 -1.54 4.06
CA LYS A 116 20.29 -0.84 4.96
C LYS A 116 21.09 0.16 4.11
N LYS A 117 21.10 1.43 4.53
CA LYS A 117 21.97 2.45 3.95
C LYS A 117 23.38 2.29 4.51
#